data_AF-A0A5C6VM17-F1
#
_entry.id   AF-A0A5C6VM17-F1
#
_cell.length_a   1.000
_cell.length_b   1.000
_cell.length_c   1.000
_cell.angle_alpha   90.00
_cell.angle_beta   90.00
_cell.angle_gamma   90.00
#
_symmetry.space_group_name_H-M   'P 1'
#
loop_
_entity.id
_entity.type
_entity.pdbx_description
1 polymer ?
#
loop_
_entity_poly.entity_id
_entity_poly.type
_entity_poly.pdbx_seq_one_letter_code
_entity_poly.pdbx_strand_id
1 'polypeptide(L)'
;MNELRLNVADKVKRGKQWAGRDLSPLPHESALTILWRFGWRNVLGPPEIRAFLADGRKQIDWGAFKRIASWWCPEDTELRIERLPARKMFFDSCLRYCPICLECGYHSVWHQFRPLPSCPIHDVRLMSRCFNCRLPTTWMFEYLNDRTKPFRCKTCNGYLAGVEPNLDLHLDLRDQSAAIRDRLDRYDGWVTENHEVLALVEQLMDYKERRPNAEPAFKLLVYRLIDQMAPSADFSFGDGRPVGVFNWNIRPYRYGEMRRRAELFTSWSALGAYRNAIHKLMKRYIVCHDDVTRLQDAGCRIAGRQSLNIGALGASLVAIALTRHWIEGERWNVSNCADARQAFFSLPMPFPDCGTGRYLRIEVQAYVSALYATFLEAASRTAHSDEDVTASVLLAAGTGVGFAQNCRRDGITGMAIFPLAQVPSSPLRVHQGLPSDHKRNFRLAQPRGVPRLTVHGNEKSLDTPIVPRIGS
;
A
#
# COMPACT_ATOMS: atom_id res chain seq x y z
N MET A 1 42.43 -28.28 -7.74
CA MET A 1 42.80 -26.99 -7.11
C MET A 1 42.35 -27.06 -5.65
N ASN A 2 43.30 -27.22 -4.72
CA ASN A 2 43.01 -27.13 -3.29
C ASN A 2 42.71 -25.66 -2.96
N GLU A 3 41.45 -25.32 -2.71
CA GLU A 3 41.11 -24.02 -2.12
C GLU A 3 41.83 -23.92 -0.77
N LEU A 4 42.85 -23.06 -0.71
CA LEU A 4 43.46 -22.60 0.53
C LEU A 4 42.37 -21.94 1.37
N ARG A 5 41.70 -22.74 2.21
CA ARG A 5 40.87 -22.23 3.31
C ARG A 5 41.81 -21.53 4.27
N LEU A 6 41.98 -20.22 4.07
CA LEU A 6 42.66 -19.35 5.03
C LEU A 6 42.05 -19.60 6.42
N ASN A 7 42.90 -19.94 7.39
CA ASN A 7 42.50 -20.06 8.78
C ASN A 7 41.88 -18.71 9.22
N VAL A 8 40.81 -18.76 10.02
CA VAL A 8 40.15 -17.59 10.62
C VAL A 8 41.17 -16.65 11.28
N ALA A 9 42.22 -17.19 11.90
CA ALA A 9 43.30 -16.40 12.51
C ALA A 9 44.09 -15.53 11.49
N ASP A 10 44.35 -16.05 10.29
CA ASP A 10 45.05 -15.30 9.21
C ASP A 10 44.14 -14.24 8.58
N LYS A 11 42.84 -14.53 8.49
CA LYS A 11 41.83 -13.53 8.07
C LYS A 11 41.78 -12.34 9.04
N VAL A 12 41.89 -12.58 10.34
CA VAL A 12 41.87 -11.53 11.38
C VAL A 12 43.19 -10.74 11.40
N LYS A 13 44.35 -11.38 11.21
CA LYS A 13 45.65 -10.69 11.12
C LYS A 13 45.74 -9.73 9.93
N ARG A 14 45.20 -10.12 8.76
CA ARG A 14 45.06 -9.20 7.60
C ARG A 14 44.00 -8.12 7.82
N GLY A 15 43.08 -8.31 8.78
CA GLY A 15 41.99 -7.39 9.09
C GLY A 15 42.40 -6.01 9.62
N LYS A 16 43.66 -5.83 10.04
CA LYS A 16 44.16 -4.52 10.51
C LYS A 16 44.48 -3.53 9.38
N GLN A 17 44.37 -3.90 8.10
CA GLN A 17 44.78 -3.07 6.96
C GLN A 17 43.69 -2.87 5.88
N TRP A 18 42.41 -3.07 6.20
CA TRP A 18 41.36 -2.77 5.21
C TRP A 18 41.26 -1.26 4.98
N ALA A 19 41.27 -0.86 3.71
CA ALA A 19 41.07 0.52 3.31
C ALA A 19 39.63 0.96 3.56
N GLY A 20 39.48 2.18 4.07
CA GLY A 20 38.18 2.84 4.25
C GLY A 20 37.40 2.43 5.49
N ARG A 21 38.00 1.85 6.54
CA ARG A 21 37.28 1.46 7.78
C ARG A 21 36.47 2.61 8.41
N ASP A 22 36.94 3.83 8.22
CA ASP A 22 36.33 5.11 8.57
C ASP A 22 35.13 5.51 7.68
N LEU A 23 34.97 4.87 6.53
CA LEU A 23 33.89 5.06 5.56
C LEU A 23 32.71 4.13 5.85
N SER A 24 32.16 4.22 7.07
CA SER A 24 30.94 3.51 7.46
C SER A 24 29.80 3.76 6.46
N PRO A 25 28.79 2.88 6.39
CA PRO A 25 27.62 3.10 5.54
C PRO A 25 27.01 4.50 5.69
N LEU A 26 26.58 5.08 4.58
CA LEU A 26 25.78 6.30 4.56
C LEU A 26 24.32 5.98 4.92
N PRO A 27 23.51 6.98 5.31
CA PRO A 27 22.09 6.76 5.57
C PRO A 27 21.36 6.14 4.36
N HIS A 28 20.50 5.17 4.64
CA HIS A 28 19.69 4.44 3.66
C HIS A 28 20.49 3.71 2.57
N GLU A 29 21.76 3.42 2.82
CA GLU A 29 22.63 2.74 1.86
C GLU A 29 22.29 1.26 1.77
N SER A 30 22.16 0.73 0.55
CA SER A 30 21.93 -0.70 0.39
C SER A 30 23.18 -1.53 0.67
N ALA A 31 22.96 -2.73 1.20
CA ALA A 31 23.96 -3.77 1.39
C ALA A 31 24.79 -4.03 0.12
N LEU A 32 24.18 -3.84 -1.06
CA LEU A 32 24.84 -3.96 -2.35
C LEU A 32 26.02 -2.99 -2.50
N THR A 33 25.82 -1.68 -2.29
CA THR A 33 26.94 -0.72 -2.46
C THR A 33 27.90 -0.69 -1.29
N ILE A 34 27.44 -1.07 -0.09
CA ILE A 34 28.35 -1.30 1.04
C ILE A 34 29.36 -2.39 0.67
N LEU A 35 28.89 -3.52 0.14
CA LEU A 35 29.73 -4.62 -0.32
C LEU A 35 30.60 -4.22 -1.51
N TRP A 36 30.02 -3.57 -2.52
CA TRP A 36 30.76 -3.14 -3.70
C TRP A 36 31.86 -2.12 -3.37
N ARG A 37 31.58 -1.13 -2.52
CA ARG A 37 32.58 -0.16 -2.06
C ARG A 37 33.69 -0.84 -1.29
N PHE A 38 33.36 -1.77 -0.39
CA PHE A 38 34.36 -2.57 0.32
C PHE A 38 35.26 -3.35 -0.66
N GLY A 39 34.65 -4.02 -1.64
CA GLY A 39 35.38 -4.77 -2.67
C GLY A 39 36.26 -3.88 -3.54
N TRP A 40 35.72 -2.78 -4.04
CA TRP A 40 36.42 -1.81 -4.89
C TRP A 40 37.61 -1.16 -4.18
N ARG A 41 37.43 -0.67 -2.94
CA ARG A 41 38.49 -0.02 -2.15
C ARG A 41 39.65 -0.95 -1.80
N ASN A 42 39.38 -2.25 -1.71
CA ASN A 42 40.38 -3.26 -1.33
C ASN A 42 40.82 -4.12 -2.52
N VAL A 43 40.45 -3.72 -3.75
CA VAL A 43 40.80 -4.42 -5.01
C VAL A 43 40.41 -5.90 -4.96
N LEU A 44 39.29 -6.21 -4.30
CA LEU A 44 38.80 -7.57 -4.15
C LEU A 44 37.94 -7.93 -5.35
N GLY A 45 38.31 -9.03 -6.00
CA GLY A 45 37.44 -9.69 -6.96
C GLY A 45 36.31 -10.47 -6.26
N PRO A 46 35.33 -10.93 -7.04
CA PRO A 46 34.25 -11.76 -6.52
C PRO A 46 34.69 -13.05 -5.81
N PRO A 47 35.71 -13.80 -6.28
CA PRO A 47 36.22 -14.96 -5.55
C PRO A 47 36.74 -14.60 -4.16
N GLU A 48 37.46 -13.49 -4.03
CA GLU A 48 38.01 -13.00 -2.77
C GLU A 48 36.88 -12.57 -1.83
N ILE A 49 35.92 -11.78 -2.31
CA ILE A 49 34.73 -11.37 -1.55
C ILE A 49 34.01 -12.60 -0.97
N ARG A 50 33.76 -13.63 -1.79
CA ARG A 50 33.15 -14.88 -1.31
C ARG A 50 34.05 -15.63 -0.33
N ALA A 51 35.35 -15.72 -0.57
CA ALA A 51 36.26 -16.40 0.34
C ALA A 51 36.31 -15.75 1.74
N PHE A 52 36.13 -14.44 1.81
CA PHE A 52 36.08 -13.71 3.07
C PHE A 52 34.70 -13.69 3.73
N LEU A 53 33.63 -13.62 2.93
CA LEU A 53 32.30 -13.26 3.43
C LEU A 53 31.23 -14.32 3.19
N ALA A 54 31.50 -15.45 2.54
CA ALA A 54 30.49 -16.49 2.36
C ALA A 54 30.31 -17.36 3.62
N ASP A 55 29.05 -17.70 3.94
CA ASP A 55 28.65 -18.60 5.03
C ASP A 55 28.66 -20.10 4.65
N GLY A 56 29.15 -20.43 3.44
CA GLY A 56 29.09 -21.78 2.87
C GLY A 56 27.78 -22.11 2.13
N ARG A 57 26.76 -21.24 2.16
CA ARG A 57 25.45 -21.42 1.51
C ARG A 57 25.20 -20.44 0.35
N LYS A 58 26.27 -19.88 -0.23
CA LYS A 58 26.23 -18.81 -1.26
C LYS A 58 25.58 -17.50 -0.78
N GLN A 59 25.41 -17.30 0.53
CA GLN A 59 24.96 -16.03 1.09
C GLN A 59 26.12 -15.29 1.77
N ILE A 60 25.96 -13.98 1.95
CA ILE A 60 26.91 -13.14 2.66
C ILE A 60 26.69 -13.31 4.17
N ASP A 61 27.71 -13.74 4.89
CA ASP A 61 27.79 -13.69 6.35
C ASP A 61 28.01 -12.24 6.79
N TRP A 62 26.93 -11.51 7.02
CA TRP A 62 26.94 -10.15 7.55
C TRP A 62 27.59 -10.05 8.93
N GLY A 63 27.56 -11.12 9.73
CA GLY A 63 28.27 -11.19 10.99
C GLY A 63 29.79 -11.20 10.80
N ALA A 64 30.29 -11.97 9.83
CA ALA A 64 31.69 -11.93 9.42
C ALA A 64 32.06 -10.58 8.83
N PHE A 65 31.23 -10.02 7.96
CA PHE A 65 31.44 -8.69 7.39
C PHE A 65 31.60 -7.63 8.48
N LYS A 66 30.70 -7.60 9.47
CA LYS A 66 30.78 -6.69 10.61
C LYS A 66 32.09 -6.85 11.40
N ARG A 67 32.55 -8.08 11.65
CA ARG A 67 33.83 -8.34 12.34
C ARG A 67 35.03 -7.83 11.55
N ILE A 68 34.98 -7.93 10.22
CA ILE A 68 36.07 -7.60 9.31
C ILE A 68 36.11 -6.09 9.02
N ALA A 69 34.99 -5.51 8.60
CA ALA A 69 34.88 -4.11 8.19
C ALA A 69 34.61 -3.15 9.36
N SER A 70 34.13 -3.66 10.51
CA SER A 70 33.61 -2.84 11.63
C SER A 70 32.38 -1.99 11.25
N TRP A 71 31.64 -2.40 10.22
CA TRP A 71 30.42 -1.73 9.76
C TRP A 71 29.17 -2.52 10.13
N TRP A 72 28.08 -1.81 10.42
CA TRP A 72 26.76 -2.40 10.59
C TRP A 72 26.08 -2.50 9.22
N CYS A 73 25.81 -3.71 8.76
CA CYS A 73 25.21 -4.00 7.46
C CYS A 73 24.48 -5.36 7.53
N PRO A 74 23.31 -5.53 6.88
CA PRO A 74 22.50 -4.49 6.24
C PRO A 74 22.02 -3.43 7.25
N GLU A 75 21.65 -2.26 6.74
CA GLU A 75 21.05 -1.20 7.56
C GLU A 75 19.64 -1.61 8.01
N ASP A 76 19.17 -1.09 9.15
CA ASP A 76 17.85 -1.40 9.71
C ASP A 76 16.71 -1.10 8.72
N THR A 77 16.87 -0.06 7.90
CA THR A 77 15.91 0.29 6.82
C THR A 77 15.80 -0.83 5.80
N GLU A 78 16.91 -1.42 5.35
CA GLU A 78 16.88 -2.52 4.37
C GLU A 78 16.20 -3.75 4.95
N LEU A 79 16.54 -4.13 6.20
CA LEU A 79 15.89 -5.23 6.91
C LEU A 79 14.38 -5.01 7.10
N ARG A 80 13.97 -3.75 7.31
CA ARG A 80 12.55 -3.38 7.40
C ARG A 80 11.86 -3.52 6.04
N ILE A 81 12.50 -3.04 4.96
CA ILE A 81 12.00 -3.19 3.59
C ILE A 81 11.88 -4.66 3.21
N GLU A 82 12.81 -5.52 3.59
CA GLU A 82 12.74 -6.97 3.35
C GLU A 82 11.51 -7.62 4.00
N ARG A 83 11.11 -7.13 5.17
CA ARG A 83 9.94 -7.59 5.93
C ARG A 83 8.66 -6.85 5.57
N LEU A 84 8.73 -5.89 4.65
CA LEU A 84 7.59 -5.07 4.27
C LEU A 84 6.51 -5.93 3.61
N PRO A 85 5.26 -5.88 4.09
CA PRO A 85 4.18 -6.56 3.41
C PRO A 85 3.96 -5.99 2.01
N ALA A 86 3.60 -6.84 1.06
CA ALA A 86 3.40 -6.46 -0.34
C ALA A 86 4.66 -5.86 -1.01
N ARG A 87 5.86 -6.11 -0.46
CA ARG A 87 7.16 -5.63 -0.99
C ARG A 87 7.30 -5.78 -2.51
N LYS A 88 6.86 -6.91 -3.07
CA LYS A 88 6.96 -7.21 -4.51
C LYS A 88 6.19 -6.23 -5.40
N MET A 89 5.20 -5.53 -4.86
CA MET A 89 4.46 -4.48 -5.57
C MET A 89 5.26 -3.19 -5.62
N PHE A 90 5.90 -2.84 -4.50
CA PHE A 90 6.54 -1.54 -4.30
C PHE A 90 8.02 -1.51 -4.68
N PHE A 91 8.70 -2.65 -4.67
CA PHE A 91 10.15 -2.71 -4.88
C PHE A 91 10.48 -3.52 -6.11
N ASP A 92 11.36 -2.99 -6.95
CA ASP A 92 11.90 -3.70 -8.08
C ASP A 92 12.88 -4.79 -7.64
N SER A 93 12.91 -5.90 -8.37
CA SER A 93 13.88 -6.98 -8.17
C SER A 93 15.16 -6.72 -8.97
N CYS A 94 15.07 -5.98 -10.07
CA CYS A 94 16.19 -5.60 -10.92
C CYS A 94 16.78 -4.28 -10.44
N LEU A 95 18.12 -4.14 -10.54
CA LEU A 95 18.83 -2.98 -10.01
C LEU A 95 18.41 -1.66 -10.69
N ARG A 96 17.60 -0.87 -10.00
CA ARG A 96 17.38 0.55 -10.33
C ARG A 96 18.42 1.43 -9.66
N TYR A 97 19.01 2.41 -10.34
CA TYR A 97 20.08 3.24 -9.76
C TYR A 97 20.06 4.67 -10.28
N CYS A 98 20.59 5.59 -9.48
CA CYS A 98 20.95 6.93 -9.91
C CYS A 98 22.40 6.90 -10.42
N PRO A 99 22.70 7.34 -11.66
CA PRO A 99 24.07 7.32 -12.19
C PRO A 99 25.05 8.15 -11.34
N ILE A 100 24.61 9.32 -10.86
CA ILE A 100 25.43 10.21 -10.03
C ILE A 100 25.73 9.58 -8.66
N CYS A 101 24.72 9.06 -7.95
CA CYS A 101 24.94 8.33 -6.70
C CYS A 101 25.92 7.15 -6.89
N LEU A 102 25.76 6.41 -7.99
CA LEU A 102 26.54 5.20 -8.22
C LEU A 102 28.00 5.53 -8.58
N GLU A 103 28.25 6.65 -9.24
CA GLU A 103 29.58 7.25 -9.42
C GLU A 103 30.21 7.67 -8.07
N CYS A 104 29.41 8.19 -7.13
CA CYS A 104 29.86 8.40 -5.74
C CYS A 104 30.03 7.09 -4.94
N GLY A 105 29.91 5.91 -5.57
CA GLY A 105 30.00 4.62 -4.88
C GLY A 105 28.86 4.36 -3.88
N TYR A 106 27.70 4.97 -4.10
CA TYR A 106 26.51 4.90 -3.24
C TYR A 106 25.27 4.44 -4.01
N HIS A 107 24.41 3.67 -3.34
CA HIS A 107 23.08 3.33 -3.82
C HIS A 107 22.14 3.24 -2.63
N SER A 108 21.04 3.99 -2.67
CA SER A 108 20.01 3.90 -1.65
C SER A 108 19.10 2.70 -1.87
N VAL A 109 18.68 2.02 -0.80
CA VAL A 109 17.59 1.01 -0.85
C VAL A 109 16.32 1.57 -1.50
N TRP A 110 16.06 2.88 -1.35
CA TRP A 110 14.90 3.55 -1.91
C TRP A 110 14.96 3.69 -3.44
N HIS A 111 16.12 3.56 -4.08
CA HIS A 111 16.16 3.52 -5.55
C HIS A 111 15.36 2.34 -6.14
N GLN A 112 15.18 1.27 -5.35
CA GLN A 112 14.34 0.14 -5.76
C GLN A 112 12.85 0.42 -5.61
N PHE A 113 12.44 1.45 -4.86
CA PHE A 113 11.06 1.81 -4.63
C PHE A 113 10.43 2.32 -5.94
N ARG A 114 9.55 1.53 -6.55
CA ARG A 114 8.89 1.81 -7.83
C ARG A 114 8.19 3.17 -7.86
N PRO A 115 7.54 3.63 -6.77
CA PRO A 115 6.96 4.97 -6.73
C PRO A 115 7.94 6.14 -6.90
N LEU A 116 9.22 5.87 -6.85
CA LEU A 116 10.26 6.87 -6.98
C LEU A 116 10.80 6.88 -8.41
N PRO A 117 10.37 7.79 -9.32
CA PRO A 117 10.88 7.83 -10.69
C PRO A 117 12.28 8.46 -10.80
N SER A 118 12.59 9.39 -9.90
CA SER A 118 13.82 10.18 -9.86
C SER A 118 14.52 10.05 -8.51
N CYS A 119 15.83 10.23 -8.50
CA CYS A 119 16.64 10.21 -7.28
C CYS A 119 16.29 11.41 -6.37
N PRO A 120 15.91 11.21 -5.10
CA PRO A 120 15.63 12.30 -4.17
C PRO A 120 16.83 13.19 -3.87
N ILE A 121 18.05 12.68 -4.09
CA ILE A 121 19.30 13.39 -3.77
C ILE A 121 19.70 14.31 -4.92
N HIS A 122 19.56 13.85 -6.17
CA HIS A 122 20.10 14.52 -7.35
C HIS A 122 19.04 14.94 -8.37
N ASP A 123 17.77 14.62 -8.14
CA ASP A 123 16.64 14.90 -9.03
C ASP A 123 16.82 14.39 -10.48
N VAL A 124 17.55 13.27 -10.64
CA VAL A 124 17.74 12.61 -11.95
C VAL A 124 16.95 11.32 -12.01
N ARG A 125 16.42 11.00 -13.20
CA ARG A 125 15.67 9.77 -13.44
C ARG A 125 16.48 8.53 -13.05
N LEU A 126 15.87 7.61 -12.31
CA LEU A 126 16.49 6.33 -11.98
C LEU A 126 16.56 5.42 -13.22
N MET A 127 17.73 4.83 -13.44
CA MET A 127 18.03 3.94 -14.55
C MET A 127 17.81 2.48 -14.17
N SER A 128 17.27 1.67 -15.08
CA SER A 128 17.15 0.20 -14.98
C SER A 128 17.86 -0.52 -16.12
N ARG A 129 18.77 0.18 -16.79
CA ARG A 129 19.58 -0.30 -17.92
C ARG A 129 21.02 0.15 -17.72
N CYS A 130 21.99 -0.61 -18.19
CA CYS A 130 23.39 -0.19 -18.17
C CYS A 130 23.58 1.07 -19.04
N PHE A 131 24.33 2.05 -18.55
CA PHE A 131 24.65 3.26 -19.32
C PHE A 131 25.40 2.94 -20.62
N ASN A 132 26.30 1.96 -20.58
CA ASN A 132 27.15 1.58 -21.72
C ASN A 132 26.41 0.74 -22.77
N CYS A 133 25.89 -0.44 -22.41
CA CYS A 133 25.30 -1.37 -23.39
C CYS A 133 23.78 -1.27 -23.53
N ARG A 134 23.10 -0.44 -22.73
CA ARG A 134 21.64 -0.22 -22.73
C ARG A 134 20.77 -1.46 -22.43
N LEU A 135 21.38 -2.61 -22.16
CA LEU A 135 20.67 -3.80 -21.71
C LEU A 135 20.11 -3.60 -20.30
N PRO A 136 18.94 -4.21 -19.98
CA PRO A 136 18.38 -4.17 -18.64
C PRO A 136 19.38 -4.64 -17.58
N THR A 137 19.38 -3.98 -16.43
CA THR A 137 20.12 -4.45 -15.27
C THR A 137 19.57 -5.77 -14.78
N THR A 138 20.43 -6.62 -14.22
CA THR A 138 19.97 -7.90 -13.66
C THR A 138 19.35 -7.74 -12.27
N TRP A 139 18.87 -8.86 -11.73
CA TRP A 139 18.30 -8.98 -10.40
C TRP A 139 19.35 -8.65 -9.34
N MET A 140 18.98 -7.90 -8.30
CA MET A 140 19.93 -7.46 -7.27
C MET A 140 20.67 -8.62 -6.59
N PHE A 141 19.99 -9.74 -6.35
CA PHE A 141 20.61 -10.91 -5.72
C PHE A 141 21.73 -11.50 -6.59
N GLU A 142 21.64 -11.38 -7.92
CA GLU A 142 22.72 -11.82 -8.81
C GLU A 142 23.96 -10.97 -8.60
N TYR A 143 23.82 -9.65 -8.42
CA TYR A 143 24.96 -8.79 -8.14
C TYR A 143 25.65 -9.08 -6.79
N LEU A 144 24.92 -9.63 -5.82
CA LEU A 144 25.48 -10.08 -4.54
C LEU A 144 26.16 -11.46 -4.64
N ASN A 145 25.66 -12.33 -5.52
CA ASN A 145 26.06 -13.74 -5.57
C ASN A 145 27.06 -14.07 -6.70
N ASP A 146 27.02 -13.33 -7.82
CA ASP A 146 27.78 -13.64 -9.03
C ASP A 146 29.26 -13.23 -8.98
N ARG A 147 29.98 -13.59 -10.05
CA ARG A 147 31.34 -13.14 -10.35
C ARG A 147 31.40 -11.72 -10.93
N THR A 148 30.38 -10.90 -10.71
CA THR A 148 30.37 -9.51 -11.20
C THR A 148 31.31 -8.66 -10.36
N LYS A 149 32.22 -7.97 -11.04
CA LYS A 149 33.05 -6.95 -10.39
C LYS A 149 32.15 -5.83 -9.85
N PRO A 150 32.51 -5.23 -8.69
CA PRO A 150 31.78 -4.08 -8.14
C PRO A 150 31.45 -3.03 -9.20
N PHE A 151 30.22 -2.51 -9.18
CA PHE A 151 29.72 -1.43 -10.05
C PHE A 151 29.70 -1.73 -11.56
N ARG A 152 30.02 -2.95 -12.00
CA ARG A 152 30.10 -3.30 -13.43
C ARG A 152 28.88 -4.09 -13.91
N CYS A 153 28.52 -3.86 -15.17
CA CYS A 153 27.45 -4.57 -15.85
C CYS A 153 27.84 -6.04 -16.05
N LYS A 154 26.91 -6.96 -15.75
CA LYS A 154 27.10 -8.41 -15.96
C LYS A 154 27.31 -8.77 -17.44
N THR A 155 26.78 -7.98 -18.37
CA THR A 155 26.83 -8.29 -19.80
C THR A 155 28.04 -7.67 -20.50
N CYS A 156 28.24 -6.36 -20.41
CA CYS A 156 29.33 -5.68 -21.12
C CYS A 156 30.58 -5.42 -20.26
N ASN A 157 30.52 -5.71 -18.95
CA ASN A 157 31.59 -5.44 -17.99
C ASN A 157 32.01 -3.96 -17.86
N GLY A 158 31.37 -3.03 -18.58
CA GLY A 158 31.50 -1.59 -18.36
C GLY A 158 30.85 -1.16 -17.05
N TYR A 159 31.25 -0.02 -16.50
CA TYR A 159 30.62 0.52 -15.30
C TYR A 159 29.14 0.83 -15.56
N LEU A 160 28.28 0.51 -14.59
CA LEU A 160 26.84 0.68 -14.72
C LEU A 160 26.47 2.15 -14.97
N ALA A 161 27.09 3.07 -14.23
CA ALA A 161 26.93 4.52 -14.38
C ALA A 161 27.63 5.11 -15.62
N GLY A 162 28.36 4.31 -16.40
CA GLY A 162 29.19 4.80 -17.51
C GLY A 162 30.60 5.20 -17.08
N VAL A 163 30.78 5.52 -15.81
CA VAL A 163 32.04 5.99 -15.20
C VAL A 163 32.42 5.14 -14.00
N GLU A 164 33.71 5.10 -13.69
CA GLU A 164 34.24 4.42 -12.51
C GLU A 164 33.82 5.17 -11.23
N PRO A 165 33.52 4.46 -10.11
CA PRO A 165 33.31 5.13 -8.84
C PRO A 165 34.49 6.02 -8.43
N ASN A 166 34.20 7.20 -7.89
CA ASN A 166 35.19 8.18 -7.47
C ASN A 166 35.15 8.36 -5.94
N LEU A 167 36.31 8.28 -5.30
CA LEU A 167 36.42 8.41 -3.84
C LEU A 167 36.17 9.83 -3.36
N ASP A 168 36.66 10.85 -4.06
CA ASP A 168 36.49 12.24 -3.66
C ASP A 168 35.01 12.62 -3.71
N LEU A 169 34.29 12.19 -4.76
CA LEU A 169 32.84 12.35 -4.85
C LEU A 169 32.09 11.57 -3.75
N HIS A 170 32.63 10.45 -3.28
CA HIS A 170 32.06 9.73 -2.14
C HIS A 170 32.23 10.50 -0.83
N LEU A 171 33.39 11.14 -0.63
CA LEU A 171 33.66 11.98 0.54
C LEU A 171 32.76 13.23 0.52
N ASP A 172 32.61 13.88 -0.63
CA ASP A 172 31.68 15.01 -0.80
C ASP A 172 30.23 14.62 -0.50
N LEU A 173 29.81 13.43 -0.93
CA LEU A 173 28.48 12.89 -0.62
C LEU A 173 28.33 12.58 0.88
N ARG A 174 29.40 12.13 1.53
CA ARG A 174 29.42 11.85 2.97
C ARG A 174 29.27 13.12 3.81
N ASP A 175 29.87 14.22 3.38
CA ASP A 175 29.67 15.53 4.02
C ASP A 175 28.21 16.00 3.93
N GLN A 176 27.44 15.45 2.99
CA GLN A 176 26.00 15.69 2.83
C GLN A 176 25.11 14.66 3.54
N SER A 177 25.66 13.81 4.42
CA SER A 177 24.93 12.71 5.08
C SER A 177 23.63 13.15 5.77
N ALA A 178 23.63 14.32 6.43
CA ALA A 178 22.42 14.87 7.04
C ALA A 178 21.33 15.18 6.00
N ALA A 179 21.69 15.83 4.89
CA ALA A 179 20.76 16.14 3.82
C ALA A 179 20.23 14.88 3.10
N ILE A 180 21.07 13.84 2.97
CA ILE A 180 20.64 12.53 2.44
C ILE A 180 19.57 11.93 3.35
N ARG A 181 19.81 11.93 4.67
CA ARG A 181 18.86 11.44 5.66
C ARG A 181 17.53 12.20 5.57
N ASP A 182 17.56 13.53 5.63
CA ASP A 182 16.36 14.37 5.58
C ASP A 182 15.50 14.10 4.33
N ARG A 183 16.14 13.88 3.18
CA ARG A 183 15.45 13.59 1.91
C ARG A 183 14.84 12.19 1.85
N LEU A 184 15.43 11.22 2.54
CA LEU A 184 15.06 9.80 2.45
C LEU A 184 14.20 9.32 3.62
N ASP A 185 14.30 9.95 4.79
CA ASP A 185 13.53 9.60 5.99
C ASP A 185 12.02 9.69 5.77
N ARG A 186 11.56 10.55 4.85
CA ARG A 186 10.14 10.62 4.47
C ARG A 186 9.59 9.29 3.93
N TYR A 187 10.42 8.51 3.24
CA TYR A 187 10.00 7.21 2.72
C TYR A 187 10.01 6.14 3.81
N ASP A 188 10.94 6.21 4.75
CA ASP A 188 10.95 5.35 5.93
C ASP A 188 9.73 5.62 6.83
N GLY A 189 9.42 6.89 7.03
CA GLY A 189 8.20 7.35 7.70
C GLY A 189 6.95 6.82 7.00
N TRP A 190 6.84 7.01 5.69
CA TRP A 190 5.72 6.50 4.90
C TRP A 190 5.54 4.98 5.05
N VAL A 191 6.62 4.19 4.91
CA VAL A 191 6.57 2.73 5.08
C VAL A 191 6.09 2.36 6.48
N THR A 192 6.58 3.07 7.50
CA THR A 192 6.25 2.79 8.90
C THR A 192 4.80 3.12 9.21
N GLU A 193 4.32 4.29 8.78
CA GLU A 193 2.94 4.74 8.96
C GLU A 193 1.93 3.84 8.25
N ASN A 194 2.33 3.24 7.12
CA ASN A 194 1.44 2.47 6.27
C ASN A 194 1.58 0.94 6.44
N HIS A 195 2.44 0.46 7.34
CA HIS A 195 2.77 -0.97 7.45
C HIS A 195 1.55 -1.87 7.66
N GLU A 196 0.59 -1.47 8.49
CA GLU A 196 -0.64 -2.26 8.72
C GLU A 196 -1.54 -2.32 7.50
N VAL A 197 -1.67 -1.21 6.76
CA VAL A 197 -2.44 -1.15 5.52
C VAL A 197 -1.77 -2.03 4.45
N LEU A 198 -0.45 -1.96 4.34
CA LEU A 198 0.33 -2.81 3.43
C LEU A 198 0.16 -4.30 3.75
N ALA A 199 0.07 -4.67 5.04
CA ALA A 199 -0.22 -6.04 5.45
C ALA A 199 -1.60 -6.52 4.96
N LEU A 200 -2.60 -5.66 5.05
CA LEU A 200 -3.94 -5.95 4.54
C LEU A 200 -3.94 -5.99 3.00
N VAL A 201 -3.17 -5.12 2.33
CA VAL A 201 -2.96 -5.16 0.87
C VAL A 201 -2.31 -6.46 0.43
N GLU A 202 -1.30 -6.96 1.13
CA GLU A 202 -0.68 -8.25 0.81
C GLU A 202 -1.68 -9.40 0.89
N GLN A 203 -2.49 -9.44 1.95
CA GLN A 203 -3.55 -10.44 2.11
C GLN A 203 -4.61 -10.34 1.02
N LEU A 204 -5.00 -9.11 0.67
CA LEU A 204 -5.85 -8.83 -0.47
C LEU A 204 -5.24 -9.36 -1.77
N MET A 205 -3.92 -9.30 -1.94
CA MET A 205 -3.29 -9.80 -3.17
C MET A 205 -3.10 -11.32 -3.19
N ASP A 206 -2.94 -11.97 -2.03
CA ASP A 206 -2.74 -13.43 -1.91
C ASP A 206 -4.05 -14.24 -1.86
N TYR A 207 -5.21 -13.57 -1.83
CA TYR A 207 -6.51 -14.24 -1.83
C TYR A 207 -6.75 -14.98 -3.17
N LYS A 208 -6.37 -16.27 -3.20
CA LYS A 208 -6.38 -17.17 -4.38
C LYS A 208 -7.77 -17.63 -4.83
N GLU A 209 -8.80 -17.50 -4.00
CA GLU A 209 -10.17 -17.94 -4.32
C GLU A 209 -11.00 -16.85 -5.00
N ARG A 210 -10.44 -16.20 -6.02
CA ARG A 210 -11.19 -15.21 -6.81
C ARG A 210 -11.92 -15.87 -7.96
N ARG A 211 -13.11 -15.35 -8.26
CA ARG A 211 -13.70 -15.50 -9.60
C ARG A 211 -12.69 -14.91 -10.59
N PRO A 212 -12.16 -15.68 -11.55
CA PRO A 212 -11.17 -15.17 -12.51
C PRO A 212 -11.61 -13.87 -13.20
N ASN A 213 -12.92 -13.73 -13.44
CA ASN A 213 -13.51 -12.59 -14.12
C ASN A 213 -13.51 -11.29 -13.28
N ALA A 214 -13.33 -11.35 -11.95
CA ALA A 214 -13.33 -10.18 -11.07
C ALA A 214 -11.91 -9.70 -10.69
N GLU A 215 -10.88 -10.48 -11.03
CA GLU A 215 -9.49 -10.20 -10.67
C GLU A 215 -8.96 -8.85 -11.21
N PRO A 216 -9.24 -8.45 -12.47
CA PRO A 216 -8.75 -7.16 -12.99
C PRO A 216 -9.34 -5.95 -12.26
N ALA A 217 -10.65 -5.96 -12.01
CA ALA A 217 -11.34 -4.87 -11.31
C ALA A 217 -10.84 -4.74 -9.86
N PHE A 218 -10.63 -5.87 -9.19
CA PHE A 218 -10.09 -5.91 -7.84
C PHE A 218 -8.64 -5.39 -7.79
N LYS A 219 -7.75 -5.84 -8.69
CA LYS A 219 -6.36 -5.36 -8.75
C LYS A 219 -6.32 -3.85 -8.94
N LEU A 220 -7.18 -3.31 -9.80
CA LEU A 220 -7.29 -1.87 -10.00
C LEU A 220 -7.68 -1.12 -8.72
N LEU A 221 -8.52 -1.71 -7.86
CA LEU A 221 -8.91 -1.08 -6.60
C LEU A 221 -7.82 -1.12 -5.54
N VAL A 222 -7.06 -2.22 -5.50
CA VAL A 222 -5.84 -2.27 -4.68
C VAL A 222 -4.83 -1.23 -5.17
N TYR A 223 -4.65 -1.08 -6.48
CA TYR A 223 -3.79 -0.04 -7.04
C TYR A 223 -4.25 1.36 -6.68
N ARG A 224 -5.55 1.66 -6.80
CA ARG A 224 -6.10 2.96 -6.37
C ARG A 224 -5.95 3.20 -4.86
N LEU A 225 -6.09 2.17 -4.02
CA LEU A 225 -5.80 2.29 -2.58
C LEU A 225 -4.34 2.72 -2.39
N ILE A 226 -3.42 2.09 -3.10
CA ILE A 226 -2.01 2.43 -3.03
C ILE A 226 -1.76 3.86 -3.52
N ASP A 227 -2.42 4.30 -4.60
CA ASP A 227 -2.31 5.67 -5.09
C ASP A 227 -2.79 6.68 -4.05
N GLN A 228 -3.88 6.38 -3.34
CA GLN A 228 -4.39 7.21 -2.25
C GLN A 228 -3.46 7.29 -1.03
N MET A 229 -2.59 6.29 -0.83
CA MET A 229 -1.54 6.35 0.19
C MET A 229 -0.42 7.33 -0.20
N ALA A 230 -0.42 7.84 -1.43
CA ALA A 230 0.48 8.84 -1.97
C ALA A 230 1.98 8.57 -1.68
N PRO A 231 2.52 7.40 -2.08
CA PRO A 231 3.94 7.09 -1.86
C PRO A 231 4.91 8.07 -2.54
N SER A 232 4.44 8.78 -3.57
CA SER A 232 5.13 9.83 -4.30
C SER A 232 4.11 10.65 -5.09
N ALA A 233 4.36 11.94 -5.31
CA ALA A 233 3.46 12.80 -6.10
C ALA A 233 3.39 12.40 -7.58
N ASP A 234 4.49 11.85 -8.11
CA ASP A 234 4.65 11.56 -9.54
C ASP A 234 4.31 10.10 -9.91
N PHE A 235 3.63 9.38 -9.02
CA PHE A 235 3.42 7.95 -9.20
C PHE A 235 1.99 7.51 -8.95
N SER A 236 1.48 6.71 -9.89
CA SER A 236 0.16 6.09 -9.85
C SER A 236 0.26 4.67 -10.43
N PHE A 237 -0.18 3.66 -9.67
CA PHE A 237 -0.46 2.31 -10.16
C PHE A 237 -1.81 2.23 -10.88
N GLY A 238 -2.78 3.02 -10.46
CA GLY A 238 -4.14 3.04 -10.97
C GLY A 238 -4.41 4.22 -11.90
N ASP A 239 -5.70 4.49 -12.08
CA ASP A 239 -6.23 5.57 -12.93
C ASP A 239 -6.48 6.87 -12.14
N GLY A 240 -5.91 7.00 -10.94
CA GLY A 240 -6.06 8.16 -10.06
C GLY A 240 -7.45 8.33 -9.44
N ARG A 241 -8.39 7.40 -9.67
CA ARG A 241 -9.72 7.48 -9.04
C ARG A 241 -9.65 7.06 -7.57
N PRO A 242 -10.36 7.76 -6.67
CA PRO A 242 -10.35 7.40 -5.27
C PRO A 242 -11.03 6.04 -5.04
N VAL A 243 -10.69 5.41 -3.93
CA VAL A 243 -11.43 4.29 -3.36
C VAL A 243 -11.89 4.62 -1.96
N GLY A 244 -12.98 3.99 -1.57
CA GLY A 244 -13.50 4.00 -0.22
C GLY A 244 -12.90 2.83 0.53
N VAL A 245 -12.48 3.08 1.77
CA VAL A 245 -11.84 2.08 2.61
C VAL A 245 -12.57 2.04 3.95
N PHE A 246 -13.13 0.87 4.27
CA PHE A 246 -13.60 0.57 5.62
C PHE A 246 -12.56 -0.30 6.30
N ASN A 247 -11.94 0.21 7.35
CA ASN A 247 -11.06 -0.56 8.21
C ASN A 247 -11.73 -0.77 9.57
N TRP A 248 -11.65 -1.97 10.12
CA TRP A 248 -12.12 -2.26 11.47
C TRP A 248 -11.05 -3.02 12.24
N ASN A 249 -10.97 -2.75 13.55
CA ASN A 249 -10.09 -3.45 14.47
C ASN A 249 -10.90 -3.88 15.69
N ILE A 250 -10.90 -5.18 15.98
CA ILE A 250 -11.57 -5.79 17.12
C ILE A 250 -10.50 -6.28 18.08
N ARG A 251 -10.37 -5.59 19.21
CA ARG A 251 -9.50 -6.02 20.31
C ARG A 251 -10.30 -6.91 21.27
N PRO A 252 -9.86 -8.14 21.56
CA PRO A 252 -10.52 -8.99 22.55
C PRO A 252 -10.44 -8.31 23.91
N TYR A 253 -11.60 -8.10 24.53
CA TYR A 253 -11.65 -7.67 25.92
C TYR A 253 -11.04 -8.78 26.79
N ARG A 254 -10.11 -8.40 27.70
CA ARG A 254 -9.26 -9.25 28.56
C ARG A 254 -9.64 -10.75 28.56
N TYR A 255 -8.70 -11.58 28.09
CA TYR A 255 -8.80 -13.02 27.84
C TYR A 255 -9.52 -13.86 28.93
N GLY A 256 -9.53 -13.39 30.19
CA GLY A 256 -10.16 -14.07 31.32
C GLY A 256 -11.69 -14.00 31.38
N GLU A 257 -12.33 -12.91 30.94
CA GLU A 257 -13.80 -12.73 31.08
C GLU A 257 -14.58 -13.21 29.85
N MET A 258 -13.94 -13.24 28.67
CA MET A 258 -14.61 -13.61 27.42
C MET A 258 -14.98 -15.09 27.33
N ARG A 259 -14.34 -15.99 28.09
CA ARG A 259 -14.62 -17.43 27.97
C ARG A 259 -16.08 -17.76 28.30
N ARG A 260 -16.71 -17.06 29.26
CA ARG A 260 -18.11 -17.30 29.65
C ARG A 260 -19.14 -16.59 28.77
N ARG A 261 -18.83 -15.43 28.19
CA ARG A 261 -19.78 -14.69 27.32
C ARG A 261 -19.72 -15.12 25.87
N ALA A 262 -18.56 -15.55 25.37
CA ALA A 262 -18.44 -15.92 23.97
C ALA A 262 -19.22 -17.19 23.61
N GLU A 263 -19.42 -18.11 24.57
CA GLU A 263 -20.28 -19.29 24.41
C GLU A 263 -21.78 -18.94 24.28
N LEU A 264 -22.19 -17.73 24.68
CA LEU A 264 -23.57 -17.25 24.52
C LEU A 264 -23.83 -16.54 23.17
N PHE A 265 -22.77 -16.15 22.45
CA PHE A 265 -22.87 -15.45 21.16
C PHE A 265 -22.47 -16.32 19.96
N THR A 266 -22.02 -17.56 20.16
CA THR A 266 -21.62 -18.53 19.14
C THR A 266 -22.75 -19.09 18.28
N SER A 267 -24.02 -18.73 18.55
CA SER A 267 -25.17 -19.20 17.75
C SER A 267 -25.51 -18.32 16.55
N TRP A 268 -24.84 -17.19 16.35
CA TRP A 268 -25.16 -16.31 15.22
C TRP A 268 -24.43 -16.79 13.96
N SER A 269 -25.16 -17.53 13.14
CA SER A 269 -24.72 -17.87 11.78
C SER A 269 -24.41 -16.60 10.98
N ALA A 270 -23.57 -16.72 9.94
CA ALA A 270 -23.33 -15.64 8.97
C ALA A 270 -24.65 -15.05 8.47
N LEU A 271 -25.66 -15.91 8.32
CA LEU A 271 -26.99 -15.53 7.90
C LEU A 271 -27.68 -14.62 8.91
N GLY A 272 -27.62 -14.94 10.21
CA GLY A 272 -28.13 -14.07 11.26
C GLY A 272 -27.46 -12.69 11.27
N ALA A 273 -26.14 -12.66 11.07
CA ALA A 273 -25.40 -11.40 10.95
C ALA A 273 -25.84 -10.56 9.74
N TYR A 274 -26.00 -11.20 8.58
CA TYR A 274 -26.46 -10.59 7.34
C TYR A 274 -27.88 -10.01 7.49
N ARG A 275 -28.82 -10.83 7.99
CA ARG A 275 -30.20 -10.39 8.26
C ARG A 275 -30.26 -9.17 9.16
N ASN A 276 -29.46 -9.17 10.23
CA ASN A 276 -29.37 -8.00 11.11
C ASN A 276 -28.73 -6.78 10.41
N ALA A 277 -27.76 -6.95 9.52
CA ALA A 277 -27.18 -5.85 8.74
C ALA A 277 -28.22 -5.22 7.80
N ILE A 278 -28.94 -6.05 7.03
CA ILE A 278 -30.02 -5.61 6.14
C ILE A 278 -31.16 -4.95 6.91
N HIS A 279 -31.57 -5.54 8.04
CA HIS A 279 -32.60 -4.95 8.89
C HIS A 279 -32.24 -3.52 9.34
N LYS A 280 -30.97 -3.28 9.71
CA LYS A 280 -30.50 -1.95 10.09
C LYS A 280 -30.54 -0.96 8.91
N LEU A 281 -30.17 -1.39 7.71
CA LEU A 281 -30.26 -0.56 6.50
C LEU A 281 -31.73 -0.23 6.19
N MET A 282 -32.61 -1.22 6.19
CA MET A 282 -34.04 -1.04 5.95
C MET A 282 -34.67 -0.09 6.95
N LYS A 283 -34.45 -0.30 8.25
CA LYS A 283 -34.98 0.58 9.30
C LYS A 283 -34.55 2.03 9.14
N ARG A 284 -33.38 2.27 8.53
CA ARG A 284 -32.86 3.62 8.31
C ARG A 284 -33.48 4.32 7.11
N TYR A 285 -33.77 3.59 6.03
CA TYR A 285 -34.13 4.18 4.73
C TYR A 285 -35.58 3.89 4.29
N ILE A 286 -36.27 2.96 4.92
CA ILE A 286 -37.71 2.70 4.72
C ILE A 286 -38.44 3.40 5.86
N VAL A 287 -38.99 4.58 5.56
CA VAL A 287 -39.66 5.44 6.55
C VAL A 287 -41.18 5.32 6.42
N CYS A 288 -41.68 5.11 5.20
CA CYS A 288 -43.10 5.04 4.89
C CYS A 288 -43.46 3.78 4.09
N HIS A 289 -44.76 3.52 3.93
CA HIS A 289 -45.25 2.35 3.19
C HIS A 289 -44.86 2.40 1.70
N ASP A 290 -44.86 3.60 1.12
CA ASP A 290 -44.50 3.83 -0.28
C ASP A 290 -43.02 3.45 -0.58
N ASP A 291 -42.11 3.58 0.41
CA ASP A 291 -40.73 3.09 0.27
C ASP A 291 -40.66 1.57 0.08
N VAL A 292 -41.60 0.82 0.68
CA VAL A 292 -41.67 -0.64 0.50
C VAL A 292 -42.06 -0.95 -0.94
N THR A 293 -43.07 -0.27 -1.48
CA THR A 293 -43.51 -0.45 -2.87
C THR A 293 -42.40 -0.08 -3.86
N ARG A 294 -41.69 1.02 -3.63
CA ARG A 294 -40.51 1.41 -4.44
C ARG A 294 -39.38 0.39 -4.36
N LEU A 295 -39.10 -0.15 -3.16
CA LEU A 295 -38.10 -1.21 -2.98
C LEU A 295 -38.51 -2.51 -3.72
N GLN A 296 -39.80 -2.87 -3.70
CA GLN A 296 -40.33 -4.00 -4.47
C GLN A 296 -40.17 -3.78 -5.97
N ASP A 297 -40.54 -2.60 -6.50
CA ASP A 297 -40.39 -2.28 -7.92
C ASP A 297 -38.91 -2.34 -8.35
N ALA A 298 -38.01 -1.71 -7.58
CA ALA A 298 -36.58 -1.79 -7.82
C ALA A 298 -36.09 -3.25 -7.84
N GLY A 299 -36.56 -4.08 -6.91
CA GLY A 299 -36.21 -5.49 -6.85
C GLY A 299 -36.67 -6.30 -8.06
N CYS A 300 -37.91 -6.09 -8.51
CA CYS A 300 -38.47 -6.74 -9.70
C CYS A 300 -37.68 -6.37 -10.95
N ARG A 301 -37.37 -5.09 -11.12
CA ARG A 301 -36.58 -4.58 -12.25
C ARG A 301 -35.15 -5.14 -12.24
N ILE A 302 -34.50 -5.19 -11.08
CA ILE A 302 -33.15 -5.76 -10.97
C ILE A 302 -33.15 -7.25 -11.31
N ALA A 303 -34.09 -8.02 -10.74
CA ALA A 303 -34.22 -9.46 -11.04
C ALA A 303 -34.52 -9.71 -12.52
N GLY A 304 -35.36 -8.87 -13.13
CA GLY A 304 -35.69 -8.90 -14.56
C GLY A 304 -34.65 -8.26 -15.48
N ARG A 305 -33.53 -7.73 -14.95
CA ARG A 305 -32.51 -6.97 -15.68
C ARG A 305 -33.06 -5.80 -16.51
N GLN A 306 -34.12 -5.17 -16.01
CA GLN A 306 -34.80 -4.05 -16.66
C GLN A 306 -34.10 -2.71 -16.37
N SER A 307 -34.57 -1.64 -17.03
CA SER A 307 -34.13 -0.28 -16.72
C SER A 307 -34.69 0.20 -15.38
N LEU A 308 -33.89 1.00 -14.67
CA LEU A 308 -34.18 1.58 -13.37
C LEU A 308 -34.22 3.11 -13.51
N ASN A 309 -35.38 3.70 -13.23
CA ASN A 309 -35.51 5.14 -13.03
C ASN A 309 -35.13 5.46 -11.58
N ILE A 310 -33.86 5.81 -11.34
CA ILE A 310 -33.35 6.00 -9.98
C ILE A 310 -33.94 7.24 -9.30
N GLY A 311 -34.28 8.28 -10.08
CA GLY A 311 -34.94 9.48 -9.56
C GLY A 311 -36.28 9.16 -8.91
N ALA A 312 -37.10 8.34 -9.58
CA ALA A 312 -38.40 7.90 -9.08
C ALA A 312 -38.29 6.88 -7.92
N LEU A 313 -37.36 5.93 -8.01
CA LEU A 313 -37.21 4.85 -7.03
C LEU A 313 -36.47 5.29 -5.76
N GLY A 314 -35.58 6.27 -5.86
CA GLY A 314 -34.69 6.72 -4.81
C GLY A 314 -33.42 5.86 -4.70
N ALA A 315 -32.25 6.52 -4.79
CA ALA A 315 -30.94 5.87 -4.82
C ALA A 315 -30.68 4.94 -3.61
N SER A 316 -31.12 5.32 -2.41
CA SER A 316 -30.96 4.49 -1.20
C SER A 316 -31.73 3.18 -1.26
N LEU A 317 -32.94 3.17 -1.83
CA LEU A 317 -33.75 1.96 -1.97
C LEU A 317 -33.21 1.06 -3.08
N VAL A 318 -32.81 1.65 -4.21
CA VAL A 318 -32.12 0.93 -5.29
C VAL A 318 -30.84 0.26 -4.77
N ALA A 319 -30.05 0.94 -3.94
CA ALA A 319 -28.84 0.38 -3.35
C ALA A 319 -29.10 -0.79 -2.39
N ILE A 320 -30.18 -0.74 -1.57
CA ILE A 320 -30.62 -1.88 -0.75
C ILE A 320 -31.01 -3.05 -1.66
N ALA A 321 -31.79 -2.80 -2.70
CA ALA A 321 -32.23 -3.81 -3.66
C ALA A 321 -31.04 -4.49 -4.35
N LEU A 322 -30.05 -3.72 -4.83
CA LEU A 322 -28.83 -4.23 -5.44
C LEU A 322 -27.99 -5.05 -4.45
N THR A 323 -27.88 -4.59 -3.20
CA THR A 323 -27.15 -5.31 -2.15
C THR A 323 -27.78 -6.66 -1.86
N ARG A 324 -29.12 -6.69 -1.72
CA ARG A 324 -29.87 -7.93 -1.53
C ARG A 324 -29.71 -8.83 -2.75
N HIS A 325 -29.99 -8.35 -3.96
CA HIS A 325 -29.85 -9.15 -5.17
C HIS A 325 -28.43 -9.71 -5.36
N TRP A 326 -27.40 -8.94 -5.05
CA TRP A 326 -26.01 -9.39 -5.15
C TRP A 326 -25.71 -10.57 -4.22
N ILE A 327 -26.22 -10.55 -2.99
CA ILE A 327 -25.93 -11.58 -1.97
C ILE A 327 -26.92 -12.76 -2.08
N GLU A 328 -28.20 -12.46 -2.25
CA GLU A 328 -29.33 -13.41 -2.28
C GLU A 328 -29.58 -14.00 -3.67
N GLY A 329 -29.06 -13.39 -4.73
CA GLY A 329 -29.19 -13.86 -6.11
C GLY A 329 -30.65 -14.06 -6.52
N GLU A 330 -30.90 -15.14 -7.27
CA GLU A 330 -32.24 -15.54 -7.71
C GLU A 330 -33.15 -16.01 -6.57
N ARG A 331 -32.61 -16.25 -5.37
CA ARG A 331 -33.39 -16.65 -4.19
C ARG A 331 -34.02 -15.47 -3.46
N TRP A 332 -33.74 -14.23 -3.88
CA TRP A 332 -34.34 -13.06 -3.27
C TRP A 332 -35.85 -12.99 -3.57
N ASN A 333 -36.67 -13.20 -2.54
CA ASN A 333 -38.12 -13.01 -2.65
C ASN A 333 -38.46 -11.51 -2.59
N VAL A 334 -38.63 -10.90 -3.77
CA VAL A 334 -38.94 -9.47 -3.92
C VAL A 334 -40.28 -9.11 -3.29
N SER A 335 -41.28 -9.98 -3.31
CA SER A 335 -42.58 -9.71 -2.67
C SER A 335 -42.46 -9.50 -1.16
N ASN A 336 -41.46 -10.12 -0.53
CA ASN A 336 -41.12 -9.95 0.88
C ASN A 336 -39.86 -9.10 1.07
N CYS A 337 -39.62 -8.12 0.19
CA CYS A 337 -38.37 -7.35 0.21
C CYS A 337 -38.17 -6.51 1.48
N ALA A 338 -39.18 -6.28 2.31
CA ALA A 338 -39.05 -5.54 3.57
C ALA A 338 -38.79 -6.45 4.80
N ASP A 339 -38.96 -7.78 4.68
CA ASP A 339 -38.67 -8.71 5.77
C ASP A 339 -37.23 -9.23 5.68
N ALA A 340 -36.34 -8.62 6.46
CA ALA A 340 -34.95 -9.06 6.56
C ALA A 340 -34.82 -10.51 7.06
N ARG A 341 -35.81 -11.09 7.75
CA ARG A 341 -35.77 -12.49 8.20
C ARG A 341 -35.88 -13.49 7.05
N GLN A 342 -36.42 -13.07 5.92
CA GLN A 342 -36.52 -13.88 4.70
C GLN A 342 -35.22 -13.85 3.87
N ALA A 343 -34.24 -13.04 4.26
CA ALA A 343 -32.97 -12.96 3.52
C ALA A 343 -32.20 -14.29 3.60
N PHE A 344 -31.50 -14.63 2.51
CA PHE A 344 -30.76 -15.89 2.31
C PHE A 344 -29.37 -15.63 1.69
N PHE A 345 -28.51 -16.65 1.54
CA PHE A 345 -27.25 -16.54 0.79
C PHE A 345 -27.31 -17.38 -0.48
N SER A 346 -27.27 -16.76 -1.66
CA SER A 346 -27.04 -17.53 -2.90
C SER A 346 -25.56 -17.79 -3.16
N LEU A 347 -24.69 -16.92 -2.64
CA LEU A 347 -23.26 -16.99 -2.84
C LEU A 347 -22.55 -17.46 -1.58
N PRO A 348 -21.46 -18.25 -1.70
CA PRO A 348 -20.51 -18.35 -0.61
C PRO A 348 -20.04 -16.92 -0.31
N MET A 349 -20.25 -16.48 0.92
CA MET A 349 -19.70 -15.21 1.38
C MET A 349 -18.17 -15.24 1.17
N PRO A 350 -17.50 -14.10 0.98
CA PRO A 350 -16.04 -14.03 0.87
C PRO A 350 -15.30 -14.34 2.19
N PHE A 351 -15.95 -15.14 3.03
CA PHE A 351 -15.60 -15.56 4.38
C PHE A 351 -15.49 -17.09 4.48
N PRO A 352 -14.86 -17.80 3.50
CA PRO A 352 -14.86 -19.26 3.47
C PRO A 352 -14.19 -19.87 4.71
N ASP A 353 -13.23 -19.15 5.31
CA ASP A 353 -12.49 -19.55 6.51
C ASP A 353 -13.11 -19.06 7.83
N CYS A 354 -14.27 -18.42 7.81
CA CYS A 354 -14.92 -17.95 9.04
C CYS A 354 -15.62 -19.12 9.74
N GLY A 355 -14.83 -20.07 10.24
CA GLY A 355 -15.28 -21.13 11.13
C GLY A 355 -15.95 -20.52 12.35
N THR A 356 -17.29 -20.55 12.38
CA THR A 356 -18.18 -20.32 13.54
C THR A 356 -17.80 -19.17 14.49
N GLY A 357 -17.07 -18.18 13.98
CA GLY A 357 -16.19 -17.35 14.79
C GLY A 357 -16.92 -16.20 15.47
N ARG A 358 -16.48 -15.88 16.69
CA ARG A 358 -16.99 -14.82 17.59
C ARG A 358 -17.14 -13.43 16.95
N TYR A 359 -16.60 -13.21 15.75
CA TYR A 359 -16.47 -11.91 15.09
C TYR A 359 -17.16 -11.84 13.73
N LEU A 360 -17.75 -12.96 13.26
CA LEU A 360 -18.48 -13.08 12.00
C LEU A 360 -19.54 -11.99 11.81
N ARG A 361 -20.16 -11.55 12.92
CA ARG A 361 -21.15 -10.46 12.90
C ARG A 361 -20.58 -9.15 12.37
N ILE A 362 -19.36 -8.80 12.76
CA ILE A 362 -18.73 -7.53 12.39
C ILE A 362 -18.23 -7.59 10.95
N GLU A 363 -17.63 -8.72 10.55
CA GLU A 363 -17.17 -8.97 9.19
C GLU A 363 -18.31 -8.87 8.17
N VAL A 364 -19.42 -9.57 8.44
CA VAL A 364 -20.61 -9.53 7.57
C VAL A 364 -21.20 -8.12 7.52
N GLN A 365 -21.26 -7.40 8.65
CA GLN A 365 -21.73 -6.01 8.65
C GLN A 365 -20.82 -5.09 7.83
N ALA A 366 -19.50 -5.23 7.94
CA ALA A 366 -18.54 -4.45 7.19
C ALA A 366 -18.69 -4.69 5.68
N TYR A 367 -18.77 -5.94 5.25
CA TYR A 367 -18.97 -6.29 3.84
C TYR A 367 -20.29 -5.78 3.28
N VAL A 368 -21.41 -6.01 4.00
CA VAL A 368 -22.73 -5.52 3.57
C VAL A 368 -22.75 -3.99 3.48
N SER A 369 -22.09 -3.30 4.42
CA SER A 369 -22.02 -1.84 4.42
C SER A 369 -21.16 -1.31 3.26
N ALA A 370 -20.03 -1.95 2.97
CA ALA A 370 -19.17 -1.59 1.84
C ALA A 370 -19.89 -1.79 0.50
N LEU A 371 -20.57 -2.93 0.34
CA LEU A 371 -21.36 -3.24 -0.85
C LEU A 371 -22.53 -2.26 -1.03
N TYR A 372 -23.26 -1.97 0.05
CA TYR A 372 -24.32 -0.97 0.03
C TYR A 372 -23.81 0.42 -0.34
N ALA A 373 -22.70 0.86 0.25
CA ALA A 373 -22.10 2.16 -0.07
C ALA A 373 -21.69 2.26 -1.54
N THR A 374 -21.10 1.18 -2.09
CA THR A 374 -20.75 1.08 -3.51
C THR A 374 -21.97 1.26 -4.42
N PHE A 375 -23.05 0.53 -4.13
CA PHE A 375 -24.27 0.64 -4.93
C PHE A 375 -25.00 1.97 -4.73
N LEU A 376 -24.96 2.54 -3.53
CA LEU A 376 -25.54 3.84 -3.24
C LEU A 376 -24.86 4.93 -4.05
N GLU A 377 -23.53 4.91 -4.14
CA GLU A 377 -22.80 5.87 -4.94
C GLU A 377 -23.11 5.72 -6.44
N ALA A 378 -23.06 4.49 -6.95
CA ALA A 378 -23.39 4.21 -8.35
C ALA A 378 -24.80 4.69 -8.70
N ALA A 379 -25.79 4.36 -7.86
CA ALA A 379 -27.17 4.79 -8.04
C ALA A 379 -27.32 6.32 -7.92
N SER A 380 -26.66 6.94 -6.94
CA SER A 380 -26.73 8.39 -6.77
C SER A 380 -26.20 9.13 -7.98
N ARG A 381 -25.13 8.65 -8.62
CA ARG A 381 -24.60 9.28 -9.85
C ARG A 381 -25.56 9.23 -11.01
N THR A 382 -26.17 8.07 -11.27
CA THR A 382 -27.15 7.96 -12.35
C THR A 382 -28.41 8.77 -12.06
N ALA A 383 -28.81 8.92 -10.78
CA ALA A 383 -29.94 9.77 -10.42
C ALA A 383 -29.75 11.24 -10.87
N HIS A 384 -28.52 11.72 -11.01
CA HIS A 384 -28.25 13.08 -11.48
C HIS A 384 -28.29 13.21 -13.01
N SER A 385 -28.17 12.12 -13.77
CA SER A 385 -28.21 12.17 -15.23
C SER A 385 -29.61 12.09 -15.83
N ASP A 386 -30.64 11.81 -15.01
CA ASP A 386 -32.03 11.56 -15.42
C ASP A 386 -32.18 10.46 -16.51
N GLU A 387 -31.14 9.64 -16.68
CA GLU A 387 -31.09 8.55 -17.64
C GLU A 387 -31.47 7.23 -16.97
N ASP A 388 -32.34 6.48 -17.66
CA ASP A 388 -32.64 5.09 -17.32
C ASP A 388 -31.37 4.24 -17.43
N VAL A 389 -31.00 3.55 -16.34
CA VAL A 389 -29.83 2.66 -16.33
C VAL A 389 -30.25 1.21 -16.17
N THR A 390 -29.56 0.32 -16.87
CA THR A 390 -29.80 -1.12 -16.73
C THR A 390 -29.23 -1.63 -15.40
N ALA A 391 -29.92 -2.58 -14.78
CA ALA A 391 -29.45 -3.20 -13.54
C ALA A 391 -28.04 -3.82 -13.66
N SER A 392 -27.65 -4.31 -14.84
CA SER A 392 -26.33 -4.88 -15.08
C SER A 392 -25.19 -3.88 -14.92
N VAL A 393 -25.40 -2.63 -15.33
CA VAL A 393 -24.41 -1.55 -15.18
C VAL A 393 -24.18 -1.23 -13.70
N LEU A 394 -25.25 -1.17 -12.91
CA LEU A 394 -25.14 -0.93 -11.46
C LEU A 394 -24.54 -2.14 -10.72
N LEU A 395 -24.93 -3.37 -11.08
CA LEU A 395 -24.37 -4.59 -10.48
C LEU A 395 -22.87 -4.72 -10.75
N ALA A 396 -22.38 -4.24 -11.90
CA ALA A 396 -20.95 -4.22 -12.20
C ALA A 396 -20.15 -3.41 -11.17
N ALA A 397 -20.73 -2.38 -10.53
CA ALA A 397 -20.06 -1.62 -9.47
C ALA A 397 -19.70 -2.48 -8.25
N GLY A 398 -20.53 -3.48 -7.92
CA GLY A 398 -20.31 -4.40 -6.80
C GLY A 398 -19.15 -5.38 -7.01
N THR A 399 -18.75 -5.64 -8.27
CA THR A 399 -17.64 -6.55 -8.60
C THR A 399 -16.28 -6.06 -8.07
N GLY A 400 -16.18 -4.77 -7.76
CA GLY A 400 -14.97 -4.17 -7.23
C GLY A 400 -14.73 -4.45 -5.75
N VAL A 401 -15.74 -4.81 -4.96
CA VAL A 401 -15.58 -4.83 -3.50
C VAL A 401 -14.54 -5.85 -3.07
N GLY A 402 -13.45 -5.37 -2.48
CA GLY A 402 -12.39 -6.18 -1.91
C GLY A 402 -12.53 -6.36 -0.41
N PHE A 403 -12.12 -7.51 0.13
CA PHE A 403 -12.16 -7.79 1.56
C PHE A 403 -10.94 -8.60 2.01
N ALA A 404 -10.32 -8.22 3.13
CA ALA A 404 -9.26 -9.00 3.79
C ALA A 404 -9.34 -8.87 5.30
N GLN A 405 -8.76 -9.86 5.99
CA GLN A 405 -8.66 -9.87 7.44
C GLN A 405 -7.35 -10.46 7.93
N ASN A 406 -6.86 -9.91 9.04
CA ASN A 406 -5.71 -10.39 9.76
C ASN A 406 -6.10 -10.72 11.21
N CYS A 407 -5.95 -11.98 11.60
CA CYS A 407 -6.14 -12.44 12.97
C CYS A 407 -4.78 -12.52 13.67
N ARG A 408 -4.58 -11.66 14.68
CA ARG A 408 -3.41 -11.68 15.56
C ARG A 408 -3.83 -12.02 16.99
N ARG A 409 -2.87 -12.34 17.86
CA ARG A 409 -3.12 -12.57 19.30
C ARG A 409 -3.85 -11.39 19.96
N ASP A 410 -3.61 -10.18 19.46
CA ASP A 410 -4.04 -8.93 20.07
C ASP A 410 -5.36 -8.40 19.48
N GLY A 411 -5.92 -9.09 18.48
CA GLY A 411 -7.16 -8.70 17.82
C GLY A 411 -7.31 -9.16 16.38
N ILE A 412 -8.47 -8.84 15.82
CA ILE A 412 -8.80 -9.05 14.41
C ILE A 412 -8.90 -7.69 13.74
N THR A 413 -8.10 -7.49 12.70
CA THR A 413 -8.21 -6.31 11.84
C THR A 413 -8.73 -6.75 10.49
N GLY A 414 -9.55 -5.94 9.83
CA GLY A 414 -9.91 -6.21 8.45
C GLY A 414 -10.25 -4.96 7.68
N MET A 415 -10.26 -5.10 6.36
CA MET A 415 -10.41 -4.02 5.42
C MET A 415 -11.37 -4.40 4.30
N ALA A 416 -12.26 -3.47 3.96
CA ALA A 416 -13.06 -3.53 2.74
C ALA A 416 -12.73 -2.32 1.86
N ILE A 417 -12.46 -2.58 0.58
CA ILE A 417 -12.16 -1.54 -0.43
C ILE A 417 -13.27 -1.55 -1.46
N PHE A 418 -13.70 -0.37 -1.91
CA PHE A 418 -14.70 -0.23 -2.96
C PHE A 418 -14.43 1.01 -3.81
N PRO A 419 -14.86 1.03 -5.09
CA PRO A 419 -14.66 2.21 -5.94
C PRO A 419 -15.34 3.44 -5.35
N LEU A 420 -14.68 4.60 -5.44
CA LEU A 420 -15.31 5.92 -5.31
C LEU A 420 -15.18 6.67 -6.63
N ALA A 421 -16.22 7.41 -6.99
CA ALA A 421 -16.23 8.34 -8.10
C ALA A 421 -15.73 9.73 -7.68
N GLN A 422 -16.03 10.14 -6.45
CA GLN A 422 -15.53 11.37 -5.84
C GLN A 422 -15.23 11.10 -4.36
N VAL A 423 -14.25 11.80 -3.79
CA VAL A 423 -14.01 11.74 -2.35
C VAL A 423 -15.20 12.42 -1.68
N PRO A 424 -16.05 11.72 -0.92
CA PRO A 424 -17.18 12.36 -0.27
C PRO A 424 -16.66 13.41 0.72
N SER A 425 -17.28 14.59 0.71
CA SER A 425 -17.07 15.65 1.72
C SER A 425 -17.65 15.28 3.10
N SER A 426 -18.17 14.06 3.26
CA SER A 426 -18.91 13.58 4.42
C SER A 426 -18.24 12.33 5.02
N PRO A 427 -18.12 12.27 6.36
CA PRO A 427 -17.37 11.21 7.02
C PRO A 427 -18.23 9.95 7.04
N LEU A 428 -17.88 8.98 6.20
CA LEU A 428 -18.02 7.60 6.65
C LEU A 428 -17.18 7.50 7.92
N ARG A 429 -17.85 7.64 9.08
CA ARG A 429 -17.22 7.64 10.39
C ARG A 429 -16.30 6.43 10.46
N VAL A 430 -15.01 6.70 10.51
CA VAL A 430 -14.03 5.76 11.06
C VAL A 430 -14.61 5.35 12.40
N HIS A 431 -14.96 4.07 12.55
CA HIS A 431 -15.19 3.51 13.88
C HIS A 431 -13.83 3.46 14.58
N GLN A 432 -13.34 4.62 15.03
CA GLN A 432 -12.29 4.66 16.04
C GLN A 432 -12.87 3.93 17.25
N GLY A 433 -12.17 2.89 17.69
CA GLY A 433 -12.58 2.07 18.82
C GLY A 433 -12.99 2.95 19.99
N LEU A 434 -14.07 2.54 20.67
CA LEU A 434 -14.54 3.16 21.91
C LEU A 434 -13.33 3.52 22.80
N PRO A 435 -13.18 4.79 23.22
CA PRO A 435 -12.16 5.14 24.18
C PRO A 435 -12.42 4.35 25.46
N SER A 436 -11.41 3.66 25.96
CA SER A 436 -11.40 3.19 27.34
C SER A 436 -11.45 4.41 28.26
N ASP A 437 -12.62 4.66 28.82
CA ASP A 437 -12.91 5.80 29.68
C ASP A 437 -12.05 5.77 30.96
N HIS A 438 -11.23 6.80 31.21
CA HIS A 438 -11.58 7.87 32.15
C HIS A 438 -10.44 8.86 32.48
N LYS A 439 -10.81 10.15 32.41
CA LYS A 439 -10.35 11.31 33.20
C LYS A 439 -8.88 11.73 33.11
N ARG A 440 -8.62 12.76 32.28
CA ARG A 440 -8.03 14.05 32.72
C ARG A 440 -8.06 15.08 31.58
N ASN A 441 -8.37 16.32 31.97
CA ASN A 441 -8.52 17.52 31.17
C ASN A 441 -7.53 17.66 30.01
N PHE A 442 -8.03 17.87 28.79
CA PHE A 442 -7.30 18.61 27.76
C PHE A 442 -8.26 19.51 26.97
N ARG A 443 -7.97 20.82 27.03
CA ARG A 443 -8.53 21.84 26.14
C ARG A 443 -8.09 21.51 24.71
N LEU A 444 -9.04 21.51 23.78
CA LEU A 444 -8.78 21.43 22.34
C LEU A 444 -7.91 22.63 21.91
N ALA A 445 -6.69 22.34 21.48
CA ALA A 445 -5.89 23.29 20.69
C ALA A 445 -6.47 23.31 19.26
N GLN A 446 -6.89 24.49 18.81
CA GLN A 446 -7.19 24.73 17.41
C GLN A 446 -5.90 24.58 16.57
N PRO A 447 -5.97 24.02 15.35
CA PRO A 447 -4.83 23.98 14.46
C PRO A 447 -4.44 25.39 14.03
N ARG A 448 -3.18 25.76 14.28
CA ARG A 448 -2.56 26.99 13.77
C ARG A 448 -2.39 26.90 12.25
N GLY A 449 -3.06 27.82 11.56
CA GLY A 449 -2.65 28.54 10.35
C GLY A 449 -1.90 27.79 9.25
N VAL A 450 -2.63 27.47 8.18
CA VAL A 450 -2.12 27.61 6.80
C VAL A 450 -2.49 29.04 6.34
N PRO A 451 -1.61 29.83 5.71
CA PRO A 451 -1.93 31.20 5.32
C PRO A 451 -3.04 31.23 4.28
N ARG A 452 -4.13 31.94 4.59
CA ARG A 452 -5.11 32.39 3.60
C ARG A 452 -4.46 33.48 2.76
N LEU A 453 -4.31 33.24 1.46
CA LEU A 453 -4.20 34.29 0.46
C LEU A 453 -5.54 35.05 0.43
N THR A 454 -5.62 36.16 1.16
CA THR A 454 -6.65 37.17 0.99
C THR A 454 -6.31 38.02 -0.22
N VAL A 455 -7.07 37.83 -1.30
CA VAL A 455 -7.17 38.80 -2.40
C VAL A 455 -8.00 39.98 -1.88
N HIS A 456 -7.33 41.05 -1.48
CA HIS A 456 -7.98 42.35 -1.33
C HIS A 456 -7.98 43.05 -2.69
N GLY A 457 -9.15 43.05 -3.33
CA GLY A 457 -9.44 44.01 -4.39
C GLY A 457 -9.54 45.40 -3.76
N ASN A 458 -8.56 46.25 -4.07
CA ASN A 458 -8.64 47.68 -3.83
C ASN A 458 -8.32 48.35 -5.18
N GLU A 459 -9.37 48.78 -5.87
CA GLU A 459 -9.28 49.75 -6.95
C GLU A 459 -8.80 51.07 -6.36
N LYS A 460 -7.53 51.42 -6.61
CA LYS A 460 -7.11 52.82 -6.70
C LYS A 460 -6.07 52.96 -7.81
N SER A 461 -6.47 53.74 -8.80
CA SER A 461 -5.63 54.46 -9.75
C SER A 461 -4.39 55.05 -9.08
N LEU A 462 -3.23 54.96 -9.75
CA LEU A 462 -2.26 56.05 -9.91
C LEU A 462 -1.07 55.56 -10.76
N ASP A 463 -0.92 56.23 -11.90
CA ASP A 463 0.31 56.69 -12.55
C ASP A 463 1.51 55.74 -12.75
N THR A 464 1.71 55.44 -14.03
CA THR A 464 2.92 54.95 -14.68
C THR A 464 4.13 55.86 -14.42
N PRO A 465 5.33 55.28 -14.23
CA PRO A 465 6.52 55.88 -14.79
C PRO A 465 7.32 54.89 -15.65
N ILE A 466 7.44 55.32 -16.92
CA ILE A 466 8.58 55.21 -17.84
C ILE A 466 9.81 54.44 -17.31
N VAL A 467 10.16 53.34 -17.98
CA VAL A 467 11.50 52.73 -17.95
C VAL A 467 12.16 52.96 -19.31
N PRO A 468 13.44 53.39 -19.36
CA PRO A 468 14.12 53.72 -20.60
C PRO A 468 14.64 52.48 -21.33
N ARG A 469 14.64 52.59 -22.67
CA ARG A 469 15.36 51.71 -23.59
C ARG A 469 16.86 51.75 -23.28
N ILE A 470 17.49 50.58 -23.21
CA ILE A 470 18.91 50.42 -23.50
C ILE A 470 18.98 49.44 -24.67
N GLY A 471 19.50 49.93 -25.79
CA GLY A 471 19.96 49.11 -26.89
C GLY A 471 21.48 49.03 -26.87
N SER A 472 21.98 47.82 -27.16
CA SER A 472 23.20 47.50 -27.91
C SER A 472 23.36 45.98 -27.88
#